data_AF-A0A0U2Q4G5-F1
#
_entry.id   AF-A0A0U2Q4G5-F1
#
_cell.length_a   1.000
_cell.length_b   1.000
_cell.length_c   1.000
_cell.angle_alpha   90.00
_cell.angle_beta   90.00
_cell.angle_gamma   90.00
#
_symmetry.space_group_name_H-M   'P 1'
#
loop_
_entity.id
_entity.type
_entity.pdbx_description
1 polymer ?
#
loop_
_entity_poly.entity_id
_entity_poly.type
_entity_poly.pdbx_seq_one_letter_code
_entity_poly.pdbx_strand_id
1 'polypeptide(L)' 'MEIKLLLTLDLREQAALQAALVTHGAPDALVTLALTGACRISSVEEGRQLRKWLAEARTAGETDFASLHVIERALVDFGV' A
#
# COMPACT_ATOMS: atom_id res chain seq x y z
N MET A 1 18.47 -10.89 -5.85
CA MET A 1 18.17 -10.67 -4.41
C MET A 1 16.74 -11.08 -4.18
N GLU A 2 16.49 -12.06 -3.31
CA GLU A 2 15.11 -12.36 -2.88
C GLU A 2 14.67 -11.27 -1.91
N ILE A 3 13.76 -10.43 -2.36
CA ILE A 3 13.19 -9.34 -1.59
C ILE A 3 11.79 -9.78 -1.20
N LYS A 4 11.49 -9.85 0.10
CA LYS A 4 10.19 -10.29 0.62
C LYS A 4 9.80 -9.45 1.83
N LEU A 5 9.30 -8.24 1.59
CA LEU A 5 8.63 -7.44 2.62
C LEU A 5 7.24 -8.04 2.84
N LEU A 6 6.88 -8.32 4.09
CA LEU A 6 5.52 -8.70 4.46
C LEU A 6 4.83 -7.48 5.08
N LEU A 7 3.79 -6.99 4.41
CA LEU A 7 2.90 -5.96 4.92
C LEU A 7 1.69 -6.63 5.56
N THR A 8 1.30 -6.13 6.72
CA THR A 8 0.06 -6.53 7.41
C THR A 8 -0.65 -5.27 7.87
N LEU A 9 -1.96 -5.22 7.65
CA LEU A 9 -2.83 -4.12 8.04
C LEU A 9 -3.82 -4.59 9.11
N ASP A 10 -4.19 -3.67 10.01
CA ASP A 10 -5.38 -3.86 10.82
C ASP A 10 -6.67 -3.66 9.99
N LEU A 11 -7.83 -3.95 10.60
CA LEU A 11 -9.12 -3.85 9.92
C LEU A 11 -9.45 -2.42 9.45
N ARG A 12 -9.01 -1.40 10.18
CA ARG A 12 -9.25 0.01 9.84
C ARG A 12 -8.39 0.43 8.66
N GLU A 13 -7.11 0.06 8.69
CA GLU A 13 -6.15 0.32 7.62
C GLU A 13 -6.54 -0.43 6.34
N GLN A 14 -7.02 -1.66 6.46
CA GLN A 14 -7.54 -2.44 5.35
C GLN A 14 -8.78 -1.79 4.72
N ALA A 15 -9.74 -1.32 5.54
CA ALA A 15 -10.93 -0.63 5.05
C ALA A 15 -10.59 0.70 4.35
N ALA A 16 -9.66 1.47 4.92
CA ALA A 16 -9.16 2.70 4.30
C ALA A 16 -8.47 2.42 2.95
N LEU A 17 -7.68 1.35 2.87
CA LEU A 17 -7.06 0.93 1.61
C LEU A 17 -8.12 0.53 0.58
N GLN A 18 -9.09 -0.32 0.95
CA GLN A 18 -10.18 -0.72 0.06
C GLN A 18 -10.93 0.48 -0.53
N ALA A 19 -11.26 1.48 0.30
CA ALA A 19 -11.91 2.70 -0.17
C ALA A 19 -11.03 3.44 -1.21
N ALA A 20 -9.74 3.59 -0.93
CA ALA A 20 -8.81 4.27 -1.85
C ALA A 20 -8.62 3.52 -3.18
N LEU A 21 -8.64 2.18 -3.19
CA LEU A 21 -8.48 1.40 -4.44
C LEU A 21 -9.69 1.54 -5.37
N VAL A 22 -10.90 1.65 -4.82
CA VAL A 22 -12.14 1.81 -5.60
C VAL A 22 -12.11 3.11 -6.41
N THR A 23 -11.50 4.17 -5.86
CA THR A 23 -11.47 5.50 -6.48
C THR A 23 -10.39 5.63 -7.56
N HIS A 24 -9.21 5.03 -7.35
CA HIS A 24 -8.03 5.31 -8.19
C HIS A 24 -7.57 4.14 -9.07
N GLY A 25 -8.08 2.93 -8.84
CA GLY A 25 -7.54 1.70 -9.43
C GLY A 25 -6.14 1.40 -8.89
N ALA A 26 -5.81 0.13 -8.67
CA ALA A 26 -4.61 -0.20 -7.90
C ALA A 26 -3.76 -1.32 -8.48
N PRO A 27 -2.46 -1.38 -8.14
CA PRO A 27 -1.61 -2.53 -8.44
C PRO A 27 -2.12 -3.80 -7.74
N ASP A 28 -1.91 -4.96 -8.36
CA ASP A 28 -2.34 -6.27 -7.85
C ASP A 28 -1.88 -6.55 -6.41
N ALA A 29 -0.69 -6.05 -6.04
CA ALA A 29 -0.16 -6.17 -4.68
C ALA A 29 -1.00 -5.40 -3.65
N LEU A 30 -1.51 -4.20 -3.96
CA LEU A 30 -2.40 -3.48 -3.03
C LEU A 30 -3.80 -4.10 -3.00
N VAL A 31 -4.28 -4.62 -4.14
CA VAL A 31 -5.56 -5.36 -4.19
C VAL A 31 -5.49 -6.56 -3.26
N THR A 32 -4.39 -7.31 -3.30
CA THR A 32 -4.16 -8.44 -2.38
C THR A 32 -4.16 -7.95 -0.94
N LEU A 33 -3.38 -6.91 -0.62
CA LEU A 33 -3.29 -6.33 0.73
C LEU A 33 -4.67 -5.87 1.26
N ALA A 34 -5.46 -5.24 0.40
CA ALA A 34 -6.79 -4.74 0.72
C ALA A 34 -7.81 -5.86 0.95
N LEU A 35 -7.66 -7.02 0.31
CA LEU A 35 -8.59 -8.14 0.45
C LEU A 35 -8.24 -9.05 1.65
N THR A 36 -6.96 -9.25 1.92
CA THR A 36 -6.50 -10.23 2.92
C THR A 36 -5.96 -9.58 4.20
N GLY A 37 -5.76 -8.26 4.20
CA GLY A 37 -5.02 -7.56 5.24
C GLY A 37 -3.52 -7.86 5.21
N ALA A 38 -3.02 -8.64 4.25
CA ALA A 38 -1.59 -8.99 4.16
C ALA A 38 -1.10 -9.18 2.73
N CYS A 39 0.04 -8.58 2.39
CA CYS A 39 0.66 -8.72 1.08
C CYS A 39 2.17 -8.86 1.17
N ARG A 40 2.73 -9.69 0.30
CA ARG A 40 4.16 -9.86 0.13
C ARG A 40 4.63 -9.05 -1.06
N ILE A 41 5.55 -8.12 -0.83
CA ILE A 41 6.25 -7.39 -1.89
C ILE A 41 7.52 -8.14 -2.23
N SER A 42 7.60 -8.58 -3.49
CA SER A 42 8.61 -9.52 -3.98
C SER A 42 9.79 -8.82 -4.65
N SER A 43 9.69 -7.51 -4.89
CA SER A 43 10.78 -6.72 -5.50
C SER A 43 10.77 -5.25 -5.06
N VAL A 44 11.92 -4.58 -5.18
CA VAL A 44 12.03 -3.12 -4.97
C VAL A 44 11.18 -2.35 -5.97
N GLU A 45 11.04 -2.85 -7.20
CA GLU A 45 10.24 -2.19 -8.22
C GLU A 45 8.76 -2.17 -7.85
N GLU A 46 8.22 -3.28 -7.36
CA GLU A 46 6.87 -3.32 -6.79
C GLU A 46 6.75 -2.32 -5.64
N GLY A 47 7.71 -2.29 -4.70
CA GLY A 47 7.72 -1.30 -3.62
C GLY A 47 7.68 0.15 -4.12
N ARG A 48 8.42 0.48 -5.19
CA ARG A 48 8.45 1.82 -5.79
C ARG A 48 7.12 2.17 -6.45
N GLN A 49 6.52 1.21 -7.15
CA GLN A 49 5.19 1.37 -7.74
C GLN A 49 4.14 1.63 -6.66
N LEU A 50 4.20 0.91 -5.53
CA LEU A 50 3.32 1.16 -4.39
C LEU A 50 3.52 2.55 -3.81
N ARG A 51 4.78 2.97 -3.58
CA ARG A 51 5.09 4.29 -3.06
C ARG A 51 4.59 5.40 -3.98
N LYS A 52 4.79 5.25 -5.29
CA LYS A 52 4.31 6.20 -6.31
C LYS A 52 2.79 6.29 -6.28
N TRP A 53 2.10 5.16 -6.26
CA TRP A 53 0.64 5.12 -6.20
C TRP A 53 0.10 5.81 -4.95
N LEU A 54 0.69 5.55 -3.78
CA LEU A 54 0.29 6.19 -2.52
C LEU A 54 0.46 7.71 -2.59
N ALA A 55 1.55 8.20 -3.18
CA ALA A 55 1.78 9.63 -3.37
C ALA A 55 0.74 10.26 -4.32
N GLU A 56 0.45 9.61 -5.45
CA GLU A 56 -0.55 10.07 -6.41
C GLU A 56 -1.96 10.11 -5.79
N ALA A 57 -2.35 9.03 -5.11
CA ALA A 57 -3.66 8.92 -4.49
C ALA A 57 -3.81 9.93 -3.33
N ARG A 58 -2.74 10.24 -2.59
CA ARG A 58 -2.72 11.32 -1.58
C ARG A 58 -2.97 12.70 -2.19
N THR A 59 -2.36 12.99 -3.35
CA THR A 59 -2.56 14.27 -4.04
C THR A 59 -3.97 14.44 -4.61
N ALA A 60 -4.73 13.34 -4.77
CA ALA A 60 -6.11 13.37 -5.24
C ALA A 60 -7.14 13.78 -4.15
N GLY A 61 -6.72 13.93 -2.89
CA GLY A 61 -7.45 14.73 -1.90
C GLY A 61 -8.49 14.01 -1.03
N GLU A 62 -8.51 12.67 -0.97
CA GLU A 62 -9.41 11.95 -0.05
C GLU A 62 -8.83 11.77 1.37
N THR A 63 -9.70 11.84 2.36
CA THR A 63 -9.39 12.20 3.76
C THR A 63 -8.90 11.06 4.67
N ASP A 64 -8.74 9.83 4.19
CA ASP A 64 -8.40 8.66 5.02
C ASP A 64 -6.97 8.10 4.84
N PHE A 65 -6.08 8.87 4.19
CA PHE A 65 -4.68 8.48 3.97
C PHE A 65 -3.83 8.32 5.25
N ALA A 66 -4.29 8.83 6.39
CA ALA A 66 -3.58 8.66 7.66
C ALA A 66 -3.37 7.18 8.01
N SER A 67 -4.34 6.33 7.65
CA SER A 67 -4.27 4.88 7.87
C SER A 67 -3.36 4.17 6.86
N LEU A 68 -3.01 4.81 5.74
CA LEU A 68 -2.08 4.27 4.73
C LEU A 68 -0.61 4.58 5.04
N HIS A 69 -0.36 5.42 6.04
CA HIS A 69 0.99 5.78 6.47
C HIS A 69 1.79 4.56 6.97
N VAL A 70 1.12 3.52 7.46
CA VAL A 70 1.76 2.24 7.83
C VAL A 70 2.41 1.56 6.63
N ILE A 71 1.78 1.64 5.45
CA ILE A 71 2.31 1.09 4.20
C ILE A 71 3.52 1.91 3.76
N GLU A 72 3.41 3.23 3.77
CA GLU A 72 4.52 4.13 3.43
C GLU A 72 5.73 3.90 4.33
N ARG A 73 5.50 3.77 5.64
CA ARG A 73 6.57 3.54 6.62
C ARG A 73 7.27 2.21 6.39
N ALA A 74 6.51 1.15 6.14
CA ALA A 74 7.08 -0.15 5.84
C ALA A 74 7.86 -0.16 4.51
N LEU A 75 7.45 0.62 3.50
CA LEU A 75 8.23 0.81 2.27
C LEU A 75 9.54 1.56 2.53
N VAL A 76 9.51 2.62 3.35
CA VAL A 76 10.71 3.38 3.75
C VAL A 76 11.68 2.50 4.54
N ASP A 77 11.19 1.73 5.51
CA ASP A 77 12.00 0.79 6.30
C ASP A 77 12.61 -0.32 5.41
N PHE A 78 11.92 -0.64 4.31
CA PHE A 78 12.40 -1.56 3.28
C PHE A 78 13.42 -0.95 2.29
N GLY A 79 13.70 0.36 2.39
CA GLY A 79 14.67 1.08 1.57
C GLY A 79 14.11 1.60 0.26
N VAL A 80 12.79 1.78 0.18
CA VAL A 80 12.06 2.18 -1.05
C VAL A 80 11.32 3.50 -0.87
#